data_AF-G5HT37-F1
#
_entry.id   AF-G5HT37-F1
#
_cell.length_a   1.000
_cell.length_b   1.000
_cell.length_c   1.000
_cell.angle_alpha   90.00
_cell.angle_beta   90.00
_cell.angle_gamma   90.00
#
_symmetry.space_group_name_H-M   'P 1'
#
loop_
_entity.id
_entity.type
_entity.pdbx_description
1 polymer ?
#
loop_
_entity_poly.entity_id
_entity_poly.type
_entity_poly.pdbx_seq_one_letter_code
_entity_poly.pdbx_strand_id
1 'polypeptide(L)'
;MKEDKDRSLKDQILVIAPHEGLVSSDTWLKCRKKLMANITFQNGRKARNTWLAGKVKCGKCGYALKVTRSPSGYEYLRCNKRSDHKGCPGCGTLRKAEFEQFIFTAMGEKFREFKHLRGGSEKANPKLTAYQVELA
;
A
#
# COMPACT_ATOMS: atom_id res chain seq x y z
N MET A 1 18.54 -16.63 8.21
CA MET A 1 17.57 -15.54 7.96
C MET A 1 17.78 -14.48 9.04
N LYS A 2 17.74 -13.19 8.70
CA LYS A 2 17.79 -12.11 9.71
C LYS A 2 16.42 -12.08 10.39
N GLU A 3 16.38 -12.16 11.73
CA GLU A 3 15.12 -12.05 12.47
C GLU A 3 14.49 -10.69 12.18
N ASP A 4 13.21 -10.69 11.77
CA ASP A 4 12.46 -9.49 11.44
C ASP A 4 11.92 -8.83 12.72
N LYS A 5 12.86 -8.43 13.60
CA LYS A 5 12.57 -7.82 14.90
C LYS A 5 11.79 -6.51 14.77
N ASP A 6 11.80 -5.90 13.59
CA ASP A 6 11.04 -4.67 13.32
C ASP A 6 9.56 -4.93 13.04
N ARG A 7 9.22 -6.15 12.59
CA ARG A 7 7.86 -6.51 12.16
C ARG A 7 7.17 -7.57 13.03
N SER A 8 7.91 -8.25 13.90
CA SER A 8 7.37 -9.26 14.81
C SER A 8 7.92 -9.10 16.23
N LEU A 9 7.04 -9.22 17.21
CA LEU A 9 7.37 -9.26 18.65
C LEU A 9 7.29 -10.68 19.22
N LYS A 10 7.06 -11.69 18.37
CA LYS A 10 6.95 -13.08 18.80
C LYS A 10 8.27 -13.50 19.46
N ASP A 11 8.16 -14.13 20.64
CA ASP A 11 9.28 -14.67 21.41
C ASP A 11 10.32 -13.62 21.88
N GLN A 12 9.91 -12.34 21.99
CA GLN A 12 10.76 -11.27 22.52
C GLN A 12 10.50 -11.01 24.01
N ILE A 13 11.59 -10.79 24.76
CA ILE A 13 11.54 -10.42 26.18
C ILE A 13 11.54 -8.89 26.29
N LEU A 14 10.56 -8.35 27.01
CA LEU A 14 10.51 -6.92 27.35
C LEU A 14 11.33 -6.67 28.62
N VAL A 15 12.34 -5.80 28.52
CA VAL A 15 13.13 -5.34 29.67
C VAL A 15 12.95 -3.83 29.81
N ILE A 16 12.55 -3.39 31.00
CA ILE A 16 12.37 -1.96 31.32
C ILE A 16 13.67 -1.43 31.91
N ALA A 17 14.21 -0.37 31.31
CA ALA A 17 15.40 0.28 31.82
C ALA A 17 15.05 1.28 32.94
N PRO A 18 15.95 1.52 33.91
CA PRO A 18 15.66 2.35 35.09
C PRO A 18 15.69 3.87 34.82
N HIS A 19 15.89 4.31 33.58
CA HIS A 19 15.91 5.73 33.22
C HIS A 19 14.54 6.20 32.74
N GLU A 20 14.29 7.51 32.87
CA GLU A 20 13.08 8.13 32.32
C GLU A 20 13.09 8.03 30.78
N GLY A 21 11.97 7.57 30.22
CA GLY A 21 11.82 7.43 28.78
C GLY A 21 11.66 8.79 28.08
N LEU A 22 12.35 8.97 26.96
CA LEU A 22 12.26 10.19 26.15
C LEU A 22 10.88 10.37 25.48
N VAL A 23 10.19 9.26 25.19
CA VAL A 23 8.89 9.23 24.50
C VAL A 23 7.90 8.48 25.37
N SER A 24 6.67 8.99 25.48
CA SER A 24 5.63 8.32 26.26
C SER A 24 5.32 6.93 25.69
N SER A 25 5.07 5.97 26.58
CA SER A 25 4.82 4.57 26.21
C SER A 25 3.63 4.44 25.25
N ASP A 26 2.57 5.24 25.44
CA ASP A 26 1.41 5.28 24.55
C ASP A 26 1.77 5.71 23.12
N THR A 27 2.56 6.79 22.98
CA THR A 27 3.02 7.26 21.66
C THR A 27 3.88 6.22 20.98
N TRP A 28 4.80 5.61 21.74
CA TRP A 28 5.68 4.56 21.23
C TRP A 28 4.89 3.35 20.73
N LEU A 29 3.91 2.87 21.51
CA LEU A 29 3.07 1.73 21.14
C LEU A 29 2.23 2.00 19.88
N LYS A 30 1.64 3.20 19.77
CA LYS A 30 0.91 3.62 18.56
C LYS A 30 1.80 3.62 17.32
N CYS A 31 2.99 4.19 17.42
CA CYS A 31 3.98 4.16 16.34
C CYS A 31 4.41 2.72 16.01
N ARG A 32 4.60 1.88 17.02
CA ARG A 32 5.01 0.49 16.85
C ARG A 32 3.97 -0.35 16.13
N LYS A 33 2.70 -0.25 16.51
CA LYS A 33 1.59 -0.92 15.82
C LYS A 33 1.49 -0.48 14.35
N LYS A 34 1.62 0.83 14.08
CA LYS A 34 1.66 1.35 12.71
C LYS A 34 2.80 0.75 11.89
N LEU A 35 4.00 0.61 12.48
CA LEU A 35 5.13 -0.02 11.81
C LEU A 35 4.89 -1.51 11.53
N MET A 36 4.29 -2.24 12.47
CA MET A 36 3.96 -3.66 12.31
C MET A 36 2.87 -3.89 11.24
N ALA A 37 1.87 -3.01 11.17
CA ALA A 37 0.81 -3.06 10.15
C ALA A 37 1.24 -2.48 8.79
N ASN A 38 2.45 -1.89 8.69
CA ASN A 38 2.88 -1.21 7.49
C ASN A 38 3.16 -2.20 6.35
N ILE A 39 2.32 -2.18 5.33
CA ILE A 39 2.58 -2.88 4.08
C ILE A 39 3.55 -2.02 3.28
N THR A 40 4.81 -2.45 3.20
CA THR A 40 5.81 -1.74 2.40
C THR A 40 5.49 -1.84 0.91
N PHE A 41 5.07 -0.73 0.32
CA PHE A 41 5.09 -0.56 -1.12
C PHE A 41 6.52 -0.25 -1.59
N GLN A 42 6.83 -0.55 -2.85
CA GLN A 42 8.14 -0.18 -3.42
C GLN A 42 8.21 1.34 -3.55
N ASN A 43 9.05 1.99 -2.73
CA ASN A 43 9.25 3.43 -2.79
C ASN A 43 9.90 3.87 -4.11
N GLY A 44 9.49 5.04 -4.61
CA GLY A 44 10.32 5.85 -5.51
C GLY A 44 10.48 5.38 -6.96
N ARG A 45 9.72 4.40 -7.47
CA ARG A 45 9.75 4.14 -8.92
C ARG A 45 9.03 5.26 -9.67
N LYS A 46 9.77 5.98 -10.53
CA LYS A 46 9.18 6.95 -11.46
C LYS A 46 8.15 6.21 -12.32
N ALA A 47 6.89 6.60 -12.19
CA ALA A 47 5.82 6.13 -13.04
C ALA A 47 6.10 6.59 -14.48
N ARG A 48 6.58 5.67 -15.34
CA ARG A 48 6.81 5.96 -16.77
C ARG A 48 5.58 5.65 -17.61
N ASN A 49 5.05 4.44 -17.47
CA ASN A 49 3.99 3.94 -18.36
C ASN A 49 2.61 3.87 -17.68
N THR A 50 2.56 3.89 -16.34
CA THR A 50 1.32 3.85 -15.54
C THR A 50 1.59 4.43 -14.16
N TRP A 51 0.66 5.21 -13.62
CA TRP A 51 0.71 5.77 -12.26
C TRP A 51 0.44 4.72 -11.17
N LEU A 52 0.03 3.51 -11.59
CA LEU A 52 -0.17 2.32 -10.77
C LEU A 52 1.09 1.43 -10.66
N ALA A 53 2.22 1.86 -11.23
CA ALA A 53 3.46 1.11 -11.23
C ALA A 53 3.89 0.73 -9.81
N GLY A 54 4.11 -0.56 -9.56
CA GLY A 54 4.51 -1.08 -8.24
C GLY A 54 3.38 -1.18 -7.21
N LYS A 55 2.23 -0.55 -7.45
CA LYS A 55 1.05 -0.58 -6.56
C LYS A 55 0.12 -1.76 -6.86
N VAL A 56 0.01 -2.14 -8.14
CA VAL A 56 -0.87 -3.23 -8.57
C VAL A 56 -0.09 -4.54 -8.68
N LYS A 57 -0.63 -5.59 -8.06
CA LYS A 57 -0.06 -6.94 -8.01
C LYS A 57 -1.01 -7.94 -8.66
N CYS A 58 -0.46 -9.03 -9.17
CA CYS A 58 -1.22 -10.14 -9.72
C CYS A 58 -1.85 -10.94 -8.57
N GLY A 59 -3.18 -11.09 -8.55
CA GLY A 59 -3.87 -11.86 -7.53
C GLY A 59 -3.49 -13.35 -7.45
N LYS A 60 -2.89 -13.91 -8.51
CA LYS A 60 -2.48 -15.33 -8.54
C LYS A 60 -1.09 -15.60 -7.98
N CYS A 61 -0.15 -14.67 -8.12
CA CYS A 61 1.25 -14.91 -7.73
C CYS A 61 1.90 -13.79 -6.93
N GLY A 62 1.18 -12.70 -6.65
CA GLY A 62 1.70 -11.56 -5.88
C GLY A 62 2.72 -10.68 -6.61
N TYR A 63 3.22 -11.08 -7.79
CA TYR A 63 4.15 -10.26 -8.57
C TYR A 63 3.47 -9.03 -9.18
N ALA A 64 4.24 -7.97 -9.41
CA ALA A 64 3.74 -6.74 -10.02
C ALA A 64 3.18 -6.97 -11.45
N LEU A 65 2.21 -6.15 -11.82
CA LEU A 65 1.78 -6.02 -13.22
C LEU A 65 2.68 -5.00 -13.95
N LYS A 66 3.00 -5.27 -15.21
CA LYS A 66 3.73 -4.37 -16.11
C LYS A 66 2.87 -3.99 -17.31
N VAL A 67 3.12 -2.80 -17.85
CA VAL A 67 2.48 -2.35 -19.09
C VAL A 67 3.17 -3.04 -20.27
N THR A 68 2.39 -3.62 -21.18
CA THR A 68 2.85 -4.19 -22.45
C THR A 68 2.01 -3.60 -23.57
N ARG A 69 2.64 -3.23 -24.69
CA ARG A 69 1.97 -2.64 -25.84
C ARG A 69 1.79 -3.70 -26.93
N SER A 70 0.58 -3.77 -27.49
CA SER A 70 0.26 -4.60 -28.65
C SER A 70 0.73 -3.91 -29.93
N PRO A 71 1.07 -4.66 -31.00
CA PRO A 71 1.31 -4.10 -32.33
C PRO A 71 0.16 -3.22 -32.83
N SER A 72 -1.06 -3.54 -32.43
CA SER A 72 -2.28 -2.77 -32.74
C SER A 72 -2.44 -1.47 -31.93
N GLY A 73 -1.42 -1.05 -31.17
CA GLY A 73 -1.41 0.21 -30.40
C GLY A 73 -2.04 0.14 -29.00
N TYR A 74 -2.77 -0.92 -28.66
CA TYR A 74 -3.39 -1.08 -27.34
C TYR A 74 -2.37 -1.39 -26.24
N GLU A 75 -2.59 -0.85 -25.04
CA GLU A 75 -1.76 -1.08 -23.86
C GLU A 75 -2.47 -1.97 -22.83
N TYR A 76 -1.75 -2.95 -22.30
CA TYR A 76 -2.28 -3.94 -21.36
C TYR A 76 -1.42 -4.05 -20.11
N LEU A 77 -2.04 -4.37 -18.98
CA LEU A 77 -1.36 -4.76 -17.75
C LEU A 77 -1.20 -6.28 -17.71
N ARG A 78 0.05 -6.75 -17.74
CA ARG A 78 0.42 -8.19 -17.75
C ARG A 78 1.23 -8.52 -16.51
N CYS A 79 0.99 -9.71 -15.94
CA CYS A 79 1.76 -10.21 -14.81
C CYS A 79 3.23 -10.40 -15.20
N ASN A 80 4.16 -9.82 -14.42
CA ASN A 80 5.58 -9.89 -14.75
C ASN A 80 6.11 -11.34 -14.77
N LYS A 81 5.75 -12.15 -13.76
CA LYS A 81 6.14 -13.57 -13.69
C LYS A 81 5.64 -14.39 -14.88
N ARG A 82 4.45 -14.07 -15.41
CA ARG A 82 3.91 -14.70 -16.63
C ARG A 82 4.69 -14.26 -17.87
N SER A 83 4.98 -12.98 -17.99
CA SER A 83 5.69 -12.44 -19.14
C SER A 83 7.14 -12.91 -19.22
N ASP A 84 7.83 -12.99 -18.08
CA ASP A 84 9.28 -13.28 -18.05
C ASP A 84 9.56 -14.80 -18.07
N HIS A 85 8.80 -15.58 -17.29
CA HIS A 85 9.10 -17.01 -17.08
C HIS A 85 7.91 -17.93 -17.34
N LYS A 86 6.75 -17.41 -17.80
CA LYS A 86 5.49 -18.17 -17.95
C LYS A 86 5.01 -18.92 -16.69
N GLY A 87 5.64 -18.69 -15.53
CA GLY A 87 5.36 -19.39 -14.27
C GLY A 87 4.12 -18.88 -13.52
N CYS A 88 3.19 -18.23 -14.22
CA CYS A 88 1.91 -17.81 -13.68
C CYS A 88 0.86 -17.84 -14.80
N PRO A 89 -0.35 -18.40 -14.57
CA PRO A 89 -1.44 -18.33 -15.55
C PRO A 89 -1.89 -16.89 -15.82
N GLY A 90 -1.52 -15.94 -14.95
CA GLY A 90 -1.76 -14.50 -15.12
C GLY A 90 -3.16 -14.07 -14.70
N CYS A 91 -3.36 -12.75 -14.68
CA CYS A 91 -4.61 -12.09 -14.26
C CYS A 91 -5.58 -11.83 -15.42
N GLY A 92 -5.47 -12.55 -16.54
CA GLY A 92 -6.28 -12.32 -17.73
C GLY A 92 -5.83 -11.12 -18.57
N THR A 93 -6.77 -10.55 -19.31
CA THR A 93 -6.56 -9.40 -20.22
C THR A 93 -7.06 -8.13 -19.54
N LEU A 94 -6.13 -7.32 -19.03
CA LEU A 94 -6.45 -6.02 -18.43
C LEU A 94 -5.97 -4.92 -19.35
N ARG A 95 -6.89 -4.14 -19.93
CA ARG A 95 -6.55 -2.95 -20.71
C ARG A 95 -6.15 -1.84 -19.75
N LYS A 96 -5.01 -1.19 -20.04
CA LYS A 96 -4.41 -0.20 -19.13
C LYS A 96 -5.38 0.96 -18.86
N ALA A 97 -5.91 1.58 -19.90
CA ALA A 97 -6.75 2.77 -19.77
C ALA A 97 -8.04 2.49 -18.98
N GLU A 98 -8.75 1.41 -19.32
CA GLU A 98 -9.98 0.99 -18.63
C GLU A 98 -9.71 0.68 -17.16
N PHE A 99 -8.61 -0.03 -16.88
CA PHE A 99 -8.25 -0.36 -15.50
C PHE A 99 -7.82 0.87 -14.69
N GLU A 100 -7.03 1.78 -15.26
CA GLU A 100 -6.66 3.03 -14.60
C GLU A 100 -7.89 3.89 -14.31
N GLN A 101 -8.82 4.01 -15.26
CA GLN A 101 -10.07 4.75 -15.06
C GLN A 101 -10.93 4.11 -13.95
N PHE A 102 -11.04 2.78 -13.94
CA PHE A 102 -11.75 2.06 -12.88
C PHE A 102 -11.16 2.36 -11.49
N ILE A 103 -9.84 2.27 -11.34
CA ILE A 103 -9.18 2.56 -10.05
C ILE A 103 -9.36 4.04 -9.69
N PHE A 104 -9.25 4.96 -10.64
CA PHE A 104 -9.46 6.38 -10.39
C PHE A 104 -10.88 6.68 -9.87
N THR A 105 -11.91 6.10 -10.51
CA THR A 105 -13.30 6.24 -10.06
C THR A 105 -13.50 5.66 -8.65
N ALA A 106 -13.01 4.44 -8.41
CA ALA A 106 -13.10 3.80 -7.09
C ALA A 106 -12.36 4.59 -6.00
N MET A 107 -11.22 5.21 -6.35
CA MET A 107 -10.52 6.13 -5.46
C MET A 107 -11.40 7.35 -5.15
N GLY A 108 -12.02 7.96 -6.16
CA GLY A 108 -12.93 9.08 -5.98
C GLY A 108 -14.11 8.76 -5.06
N GLU A 109 -14.71 7.59 -5.20
CA GLU A 109 -15.78 7.10 -4.33
C GLU A 109 -15.31 6.94 -2.88
N LYS A 110 -14.16 6.29 -2.66
CA LYS A 110 -13.57 6.20 -1.31
C LYS A 110 -13.25 7.58 -0.74
N PHE A 111 -12.74 8.50 -1.55
CA PHE A 111 -12.45 9.86 -1.10
C PHE A 111 -13.71 10.65 -0.71
N ARG A 112 -14.88 10.35 -1.29
CA ARG A 112 -16.15 10.99 -0.88
C ARG A 112 -16.53 10.67 0.57
N GLU A 113 -16.15 9.50 1.08
CA GLU A 113 -16.37 9.15 2.50
C GLU A 113 -15.61 10.11 3.43
N PHE A 114 -14.46 10.60 2.97
CA PHE A 114 -13.65 11.59 3.66
C PHE A 114 -14.09 13.00 3.26
N LYS A 115 -15.21 13.47 3.84
CA LYS A 115 -15.67 14.86 3.71
C LYS A 115 -14.52 15.84 4.04
N HIS A 116 -14.10 16.59 3.02
CA HIS A 116 -13.31 17.84 3.06
C HIS A 116 -11.89 17.74 3.66
N LEU A 117 -10.90 17.46 2.80
CA LEU A 117 -9.58 18.09 2.91
C LEU A 117 -9.59 19.38 2.05
N ARG A 118 -10.44 20.36 2.37
CA ARG A 118 -10.17 21.73 1.92
C ARG A 118 -9.15 22.28 2.92
N GLY A 119 -7.99 22.71 2.43
CA GLY A 119 -6.93 23.33 3.24
C GLY A 119 -7.38 24.67 3.82
N GLY A 120 -8.27 24.62 4.79
CA GLY A 120 -8.74 25.75 5.58
C GLY A 120 -9.06 25.22 6.98
N SER A 121 -8.30 25.72 7.96
CA SER A 121 -8.41 25.55 9.42
C SER A 121 -9.04 24.27 9.97
N GLU A 122 -8.21 23.55 10.73
CA GLU A 122 -8.53 22.37 11.56
C GLU A 122 -9.96 22.34 12.10
N LYS A 123 -10.78 21.45 11.54
CA LYS A 123 -11.80 20.74 12.31
C LYS A 123 -11.60 19.26 12.03
N ALA A 124 -11.06 18.55 13.01
CA ALA A 124 -10.80 17.12 12.95
C ALA A 124 -12.07 16.39 12.49
N ASN A 125 -11.96 15.64 11.39
CA ASN A 125 -13.07 14.86 10.86
C ASN A 125 -13.28 13.63 11.77
N PRO A 126 -14.42 13.48 12.44
CA PRO A 126 -14.65 12.39 13.41
C PRO A 126 -14.53 10.99 12.78
N LYS A 127 -14.74 10.86 11.46
CA LYS A 127 -14.52 9.60 10.74
C LYS A 127 -13.04 9.31 10.51
N LEU A 128 -12.21 10.33 10.31
CA LEU A 128 -10.75 10.15 10.27
C LEU A 128 -10.20 9.81 11.65
N THR A 129 -10.74 10.40 12.71
CA THR A 129 -10.38 10.03 14.09
C THR A 129 -10.80 8.58 14.37
N ALA A 130 -11.99 8.15 13.95
CA ALA A 130 -12.43 6.76 14.09
C ALA A 130 -11.54 5.78 13.30
N TYR A 131 -11.22 6.06 12.04
CA TYR A 131 -10.29 5.22 11.26
C TYR A 131 -8.86 5.27 11.81
N GLN A 132 -8.39 6.40 12.33
CA GLN A 132 -7.10 6.49 13.01
C GLN A 132 -7.08 5.67 14.31
N VAL A 133 -8.22 5.56 15.01
CA VAL A 133 -8.40 4.73 16.20
C VAL A 133 -8.48 3.25 15.82
N GLU A 134 -9.20 2.88 14.76
CA GLU A 134 -9.29 1.50 14.25
C GLU A 134 -7.97 0.99 13.65
N LEU A 135 -7.15 1.88 13.07
CA LEU A 135 -5.80 1.58 12.59
C LEU A 135 -4.72 1.66 13.69
N ALA A 136 -5.08 2.00 14.94
CA ALA A 136 -4.15 2.22 16.07
C ALA A 136 -4.10 1.10 17.12
#